data_AF-A0A9E2DVE7-F1
#
_entry.id   AF-A0A9E2DVE7-F1
#
_cell.length_a   1.000
_cell.length_b   1.000
_cell.length_c   1.000
_cell.angle_alpha   90.00
_cell.angle_beta   90.00
_cell.angle_gamma   90.00
#
_symmetry.space_group_name_H-M   'P 1'
#
loop_
_entity.id
_entity.type
_entity.pdbx_description
1 polymer ?
#
loop_
_entity_poly.entity_id
_entity_poly.type
_entity_poly.pdbx_seq_one_letter_code
_entity_poly.pdbx_strand_id
1 'polypeptide(L)'
;MKLHLLLSICAALTLCTNIHGETTIDNNLIQRMEEVGPKGTVSTLVYLVDHVDVKSLSDSISQANMRFVDRHQLVVETLQATALSTQGSILASLKSQQGVTKITPFWISNVIRVDARPDVIHQLANRSDVLHIYLNYSIELVTPVHMGPAEQSDNRGGVEPGITAIRATEAWDMGYTGEGVLVATLDTGVDGNHAALASRWAGLRPEYAGHPEWAFLDPYTNNHNFPFDGGSHGSHTMGSVCGGSPGLGIGVAPDAHWITSAGIDRGSISETVADSIETFEWFIDPDGNPATAWDMPRVCSNSWGLTSGHGYPNCDETFWTYLDALEAAGCVVLF
;
A
#
# COMPACT_ATOMS: atom_id res chain seq x y z
N MET A 1 33.12 -12.57 0.49
CA MET A 1 32.29 -13.14 -0.61
C MET A 1 30.88 -12.53 -0.67
N LYS A 2 30.20 -12.23 0.45
CA LYS A 2 28.87 -11.57 0.46
C LYS A 2 28.87 -10.13 -0.10
N LEU A 3 29.88 -9.31 0.20
CA LEU A 3 29.93 -7.91 -0.24
C LEU A 3 30.13 -7.73 -1.75
N HIS A 4 30.81 -8.67 -2.42
CA HIS A 4 31.03 -8.60 -3.88
C HIS A 4 29.85 -9.12 -4.71
N LEU A 5 28.95 -9.93 -4.12
CA LEU A 5 27.73 -10.38 -4.79
C LEU A 5 26.65 -9.28 -4.78
N LEU A 6 26.51 -8.55 -3.66
CA LEU A 6 25.64 -7.38 -3.55
C LEU A 6 26.05 -6.25 -4.51
N LEU A 7 27.35 -5.92 -4.59
CA LEU A 7 27.85 -4.89 -5.52
C LEU A 7 27.67 -5.26 -7.01
N SER A 8 27.64 -6.55 -7.35
CA SER A 8 27.45 -7.00 -8.73
C SER A 8 25.98 -7.02 -9.16
N ILE A 9 25.04 -7.13 -8.21
CA ILE A 9 23.59 -7.05 -8.46
C ILE A 9 23.15 -5.57 -8.51
N CYS A 10 23.66 -4.72 -7.61
CA CYS A 10 23.32 -3.29 -7.61
C CYS A 10 23.80 -2.53 -8.86
N ALA A 11 24.89 -2.95 -9.51
CA ALA A 11 25.43 -2.26 -10.68
C ALA A 11 24.71 -2.59 -12.01
N ALA A 12 23.78 -3.55 -12.01
CA ALA A 12 23.12 -4.03 -13.23
C ALA A 12 21.60 -3.77 -13.29
N LEU A 13 20.99 -3.18 -12.25
CA LEU A 13 19.54 -2.99 -12.15
C LEU A 13 19.04 -1.54 -12.32
N THR A 14 19.95 -0.56 -12.43
CA THR A 14 19.63 0.76 -12.99
C THR A 14 19.85 0.70 -14.49
N LEU A 15 18.90 0.12 -15.22
CA LEU A 15 18.78 0.36 -16.65
C LEU A 15 18.31 1.82 -16.79
N CYS A 16 19.26 2.76 -16.94
CA CYS A 16 18.97 4.07 -17.51
C CYS A 16 18.58 3.85 -18.98
N THR A 17 17.37 3.33 -19.22
CA THR A 17 16.78 3.35 -20.55
C THR A 17 16.41 4.78 -20.84
N ASN A 18 17.24 5.47 -21.62
CA ASN A 18 16.87 6.69 -22.33
C ASN A 18 15.82 6.36 -23.41
N ILE A 19 14.68 5.77 -23.03
CA ILE A 19 13.51 5.73 -23.89
C ILE A 19 12.91 7.13 -23.75
N HIS A 20 13.25 8.00 -24.70
CA HIS A 20 12.49 9.23 -24.93
C HIS A 20 11.13 8.82 -25.53
N GLY A 21 10.26 8.28 -24.68
CA GLY A 21 8.84 8.22 -24.95
C GLY A 21 8.27 9.63 -24.81
N GLU A 22 7.28 9.96 -25.62
CA GLU A 22 6.50 11.18 -25.42
C GLU A 22 5.79 11.05 -24.06
N THR A 23 6.08 11.97 -23.13
CA THR A 23 5.44 11.99 -21.82
C THR A 23 3.94 11.98 -22.01
N THR A 24 3.27 10.93 -21.54
CA THR A 24 1.85 10.78 -21.76
C THR A 24 1.09 11.32 -20.56
N ILE A 25 0.32 12.38 -20.79
CA ILE A 25 -0.70 12.87 -19.85
C ILE A 25 -1.94 12.02 -20.06
N ASP A 26 -2.47 11.46 -18.98
CA ASP A 26 -3.72 10.73 -19.00
C ASP A 26 -4.89 11.57 -19.57
N ASN A 27 -5.74 10.94 -20.38
CA ASN A 27 -6.88 11.62 -21.02
C ASN A 27 -7.88 12.15 -19.99
N ASN A 28 -8.13 11.41 -18.91
CA ASN A 28 -9.03 11.87 -17.86
C ASN A 28 -8.43 13.04 -17.08
N LEU A 29 -7.10 13.07 -16.93
CA LEU A 29 -6.40 14.22 -16.39
C LEU A 29 -6.58 15.46 -17.28
N ILE A 30 -6.50 15.33 -18.61
CA ILE A 30 -6.77 16.43 -19.54
C ILE A 30 -8.19 16.97 -19.34
N GLN A 31 -9.19 16.09 -19.32
CA GLN A 31 -10.58 16.49 -19.08
C GLN A 31 -10.73 17.19 -17.72
N ARG A 32 -10.12 16.64 -16.67
CA ARG A 32 -10.19 17.22 -15.32
C ARG A 32 -9.56 18.62 -15.26
N MET A 33 -8.46 18.85 -15.98
CA MET A 33 -7.83 20.17 -16.08
C MET A 33 -8.74 21.19 -16.79
N GLU A 34 -9.49 20.78 -17.82
CA GLU A 34 -10.46 21.63 -18.49
C GLU A 34 -11.64 22.01 -17.56
N GLU A 35 -12.15 21.04 -16.80
CA GLU A 35 -13.27 21.23 -15.86
C GLU A 35 -12.95 22.22 -14.73
N VAL A 36 -11.75 22.12 -14.12
CA VAL A 36 -11.36 23.05 -13.05
C VAL A 36 -10.91 24.42 -13.58
N GLY A 37 -10.63 24.50 -14.87
CA GLY A 37 -10.12 25.70 -15.55
C GLY A 37 -8.68 26.05 -15.19
N PRO A 38 -8.09 27.07 -15.85
CA PRO A 38 -6.65 27.36 -15.79
C PRO A 38 -6.13 27.79 -14.42
N LYS A 39 -7.02 28.19 -13.50
CA LYS A 39 -6.68 28.55 -12.11
C LYS A 39 -7.07 27.49 -11.09
N GLY A 40 -7.78 26.45 -11.53
CA GLY A 40 -8.15 25.33 -10.68
C GLY A 40 -6.95 24.49 -10.29
N THR A 41 -7.13 23.62 -9.30
CA THR A 41 -6.10 22.68 -8.84
C THR A 41 -6.54 21.26 -9.17
N VAL A 42 -5.64 20.47 -9.71
CA VAL A 42 -5.83 19.04 -9.98
C VAL A 42 -4.77 18.24 -9.22
N SER A 43 -5.18 17.14 -8.60
CA SER A 43 -4.28 16.20 -7.95
C SER A 43 -3.78 15.18 -8.97
N THR A 44 -2.47 15.00 -9.07
CA THR A 44 -1.82 14.15 -10.08
C THR A 44 -0.76 13.27 -9.47
N LEU A 45 -0.47 12.14 -10.13
CA LEU A 45 0.66 11.26 -9.84
C LEU A 45 1.66 11.36 -10.99
N VAL A 46 2.86 11.84 -10.67
CA VAL A 46 3.94 12.08 -11.63
C VAL A 46 4.96 10.95 -11.49
N TYR A 47 4.94 10.00 -12.43
CA TYR A 47 5.90 8.90 -12.49
C TYR A 47 7.15 9.33 -13.24
N LEU A 48 8.32 8.99 -12.70
CA LEU A 48 9.61 9.36 -13.30
C LEU A 48 10.12 8.29 -14.26
N VAL A 49 10.95 8.70 -15.23
CA VAL A 49 11.53 7.82 -16.24
C VAL A 49 12.42 6.75 -15.60
N ASP A 50 13.35 7.16 -14.75
CA ASP A 50 14.21 6.24 -14.04
C ASP A 50 13.41 5.56 -12.93
N HIS A 51 13.16 4.25 -13.03
CA HIS A 51 12.51 3.46 -11.99
C HIS A 51 13.18 2.10 -11.90
N VAL A 52 12.96 1.40 -10.78
CA VAL A 52 13.50 0.05 -10.61
C VAL A 52 12.73 -0.90 -11.51
N ASP A 53 13.44 -1.73 -12.28
CA ASP A 53 12.85 -2.91 -12.92
C ASP A 53 12.58 -3.96 -11.83
N VAL A 54 11.42 -3.82 -11.18
CA VAL A 54 11.01 -4.65 -10.04
C VAL A 54 10.90 -6.12 -10.46
N LYS A 55 10.51 -6.40 -11.71
CA LYS A 55 10.41 -7.77 -12.22
C LYS A 55 11.79 -8.42 -12.30
N SER A 56 12.76 -7.77 -12.95
CA SER A 56 14.12 -8.27 -13.02
C SER A 56 14.76 -8.42 -11.64
N LEU A 57 14.49 -7.47 -10.72
CA LEU A 57 14.94 -7.56 -9.33
C LEU A 57 14.35 -8.80 -8.64
N SER A 58 13.04 -9.00 -8.70
CA SER A 58 12.33 -10.14 -8.10
C SER A 58 12.80 -11.49 -8.68
N ASP A 59 13.02 -11.56 -10.00
CA ASP A 59 13.57 -12.74 -10.67
C ASP A 59 14.98 -13.06 -10.16
N SER A 60 15.84 -12.04 -10.00
CA SER A 60 17.21 -12.22 -9.49
C SER A 60 17.24 -12.71 -8.03
N ILE A 61 16.35 -12.17 -7.19
CA ILE A 61 16.18 -12.57 -5.77
C ILE A 61 15.77 -14.04 -5.70
N SER A 62 14.82 -14.44 -6.55
CA SER A 62 14.29 -15.80 -6.61
C SER A 62 15.37 -16.78 -7.08
N GLN A 63 16.12 -16.44 -8.12
CA GLN A 63 17.24 -17.25 -8.62
C GLN A 63 18.34 -17.42 -7.56
N ALA A 64 18.59 -16.39 -6.75
CA ALA A 64 19.59 -16.42 -5.69
C ALA A 64 19.10 -17.13 -4.41
N ASN A 65 17.83 -17.54 -4.32
CA ASN A 65 17.21 -18.09 -3.11
C ASN A 65 17.49 -17.22 -1.86
N MET A 66 17.32 -15.90 -2.00
CA MET A 66 17.62 -14.99 -0.89
C MET A 66 16.71 -15.25 0.31
N ARG A 67 17.26 -15.08 1.52
CA ARG A 67 16.46 -15.11 2.74
C ARG A 67 15.52 -13.91 2.74
N PHE A 68 14.36 -14.05 3.40
CA PHE A 68 13.36 -12.99 3.48
C PHE A 68 13.94 -11.62 3.90
N VAL A 69 14.75 -11.58 4.97
CA VAL A 69 15.37 -10.34 5.46
C VAL A 69 16.30 -9.71 4.41
N ASP A 70 17.09 -10.54 3.71
CA ASP A 70 18.02 -10.04 2.68
C ASP A 70 17.25 -9.56 1.42
N ARG A 71 16.11 -10.20 1.11
CA ARG A 71 15.19 -9.82 0.02
C ARG A 71 14.54 -8.47 0.29
N HIS A 72 13.90 -8.33 1.45
CA HIS A 72 13.24 -7.09 1.88
C HIS A 72 14.23 -5.92 1.88
N GLN A 73 15.38 -6.08 2.55
CA GLN A 73 16.41 -5.05 2.61
C GLN A 73 16.87 -4.61 1.22
N LEU A 74 17.19 -5.57 0.33
CA LEU A 74 17.65 -5.26 -1.02
C LEU A 74 16.60 -4.46 -1.81
N VAL A 75 15.33 -4.86 -1.73
CA VAL A 75 14.23 -4.18 -2.45
C VAL A 75 14.06 -2.77 -1.95
N VAL A 76 13.91 -2.59 -0.63
CA VAL A 76 13.68 -1.27 -0.04
C VAL A 76 14.86 -0.33 -0.30
N GLU A 77 16.11 -0.77 -0.07
CA GLU A 77 17.29 0.06 -0.32
C GLU A 77 17.41 0.44 -1.80
N THR A 78 17.07 -0.45 -2.72
CA THR A 78 17.13 -0.17 -4.18
C THR A 78 16.08 0.87 -4.58
N LEU A 79 14.86 0.77 -4.07
CA LEU A 79 13.78 1.72 -4.34
C LEU A 79 14.09 3.11 -3.74
N GLN A 80 14.48 3.14 -2.46
CA GLN A 80 14.88 4.38 -1.76
C GLN A 80 16.07 5.06 -2.44
N ALA A 81 17.10 4.32 -2.82
CA ALA A 81 18.27 4.86 -3.51
C ALA A 81 17.91 5.46 -4.88
N THR A 82 17.03 4.78 -5.63
CA THR A 82 16.54 5.28 -6.92
C THR A 82 15.85 6.63 -6.74
N ALA A 83 14.82 6.68 -5.87
CA ALA A 83 14.07 7.91 -5.61
C ALA A 83 14.96 9.05 -5.09
N LEU A 84 15.89 8.76 -4.18
CA LEU A 84 16.85 9.75 -3.66
C LEU A 84 17.70 10.35 -4.77
N SER A 85 18.12 9.55 -5.74
CA SER A 85 18.98 9.99 -6.84
C SER A 85 18.23 10.76 -7.94
N THR A 86 16.93 10.50 -8.13
CA THR A 86 16.16 11.02 -9.27
C THR A 86 15.20 12.15 -8.92
N GLN A 87 14.59 12.15 -7.73
CA GLN A 87 13.51 13.10 -7.41
C GLN A 87 14.01 14.51 -7.08
N GLY A 88 15.28 14.68 -6.72
CA GLY A 88 15.81 15.96 -6.22
C GLY A 88 15.58 17.15 -7.16
N SER A 89 15.79 16.96 -8.47
CA SER A 89 15.64 18.02 -9.49
C SER A 89 14.19 18.52 -9.60
N ILE A 90 13.24 17.60 -9.75
CA ILE A 90 11.82 17.92 -9.90
C ILE A 90 11.24 18.51 -8.61
N LEU A 91 11.58 17.96 -7.43
CA LEU A 91 11.15 18.48 -6.14
C LEU A 91 11.66 19.91 -5.92
N ALA A 92 12.91 20.22 -6.28
CA ALA A 92 13.45 21.56 -6.20
C ALA A 92 12.69 22.54 -7.11
N SER A 93 12.34 22.12 -8.33
CA SER A 93 11.59 22.96 -9.26
C SER A 93 10.17 23.27 -8.79
N LEU A 94 9.50 22.31 -8.14
CA LEU A 94 8.11 22.45 -7.68
C LEU A 94 7.98 23.30 -6.41
N LYS A 95 8.95 23.25 -5.48
CA LYS A 95 8.89 23.97 -4.19
C LYS A 95 8.70 25.48 -4.32
N SER A 96 9.24 26.09 -5.38
CA SER A 96 9.13 27.54 -5.63
C SER A 96 8.09 27.90 -6.69
N GLN A 97 7.40 26.91 -7.27
CA GLN A 97 6.53 27.13 -8.42
C GLN A 97 5.16 27.64 -7.97
N GLN A 98 4.79 28.82 -8.46
CA GLN A 98 3.45 29.35 -8.22
C GLN A 98 2.41 28.42 -8.84
N GLY A 99 1.40 28.03 -8.07
CA GLY A 99 0.32 27.13 -8.55
C GLY A 99 0.46 25.69 -8.15
N VAL A 100 1.51 25.34 -7.42
CA VAL A 100 1.61 24.07 -6.69
C VAL A 100 1.05 24.27 -5.29
N THR A 101 0.16 23.37 -4.85
CA THR A 101 -0.48 23.42 -3.52
C THR A 101 -0.08 22.25 -2.63
N LYS A 102 0.27 21.09 -3.21
CA LYS A 102 0.76 19.92 -2.45
C LYS A 102 1.82 19.18 -3.26
N ILE A 103 2.86 18.71 -2.57
CA ILE A 103 3.92 17.85 -3.11
C ILE A 103 4.13 16.74 -2.09
N THR A 104 3.95 15.49 -2.50
CA THR A 104 4.26 14.32 -1.67
C THR A 104 5.11 13.35 -2.49
N PRO A 105 6.41 13.19 -2.18
CA PRO A 105 7.26 12.18 -2.81
C PRO A 105 6.97 10.79 -2.25
N PHE A 106 7.02 9.78 -3.10
CA PHE A 106 6.96 8.37 -2.74
C PHE A 106 8.14 7.64 -3.39
N TRP A 107 8.89 6.89 -2.59
CA TRP A 107 10.03 6.12 -3.05
C TRP A 107 9.65 4.73 -3.56
N ILE A 108 8.53 4.15 -3.11
CA ILE A 108 8.14 2.75 -3.44
C ILE A 108 7.99 2.49 -4.94
N SER A 109 7.64 3.51 -5.74
CA SER A 109 7.50 3.41 -7.20
C SER A 109 8.09 4.61 -7.95
N ASN A 110 8.95 5.39 -7.28
CA ASN A 110 9.52 6.63 -7.78
C ASN A 110 8.48 7.60 -8.40
N VAL A 111 7.44 7.88 -7.62
CA VAL A 111 6.31 8.71 -8.02
C VAL A 111 6.19 9.91 -7.09
N ILE A 112 5.68 11.02 -7.60
CA ILE A 112 5.43 12.23 -6.81
C ILE A 112 3.97 12.62 -7.00
N ARG A 113 3.21 12.69 -5.90
CA ARG A 113 1.92 13.38 -5.92
C ARG A 113 2.16 14.87 -6.05
N VAL A 114 1.54 15.49 -7.04
CA VAL A 114 1.56 16.93 -7.25
C VAL A 114 0.13 17.42 -7.39
N ASP A 115 -0.33 18.22 -6.42
CA ASP A 115 -1.58 18.97 -6.55
C ASP A 115 -1.21 20.36 -7.07
N ALA A 116 -1.59 20.67 -8.31
CA ALA A 116 -1.19 21.90 -8.97
C ALA A 116 -2.18 22.38 -10.05
N ARG A 117 -1.95 23.60 -10.55
CA ARG A 117 -2.67 24.15 -11.68
C ARG A 117 -2.32 23.46 -13.01
N PRO A 118 -3.21 23.51 -14.02
CA PRO A 118 -2.95 22.93 -15.35
C PRO A 118 -1.67 23.42 -16.02
N ASP A 119 -1.30 24.70 -15.89
CA ASP A 119 -0.06 25.24 -16.48
C ASP A 119 1.21 24.58 -15.92
N VAL A 120 1.18 24.20 -14.63
CA VAL A 120 2.30 23.49 -14.00
C VAL A 120 2.34 22.04 -14.46
N ILE A 121 1.19 21.37 -14.57
CA ILE A 121 1.10 19.98 -15.05
C ILE A 121 1.63 19.86 -16.48
N HIS A 122 1.27 20.80 -17.37
CA HIS A 122 1.86 20.84 -18.71
C HIS A 122 3.36 21.11 -18.71
N GLN A 123 3.89 21.91 -17.78
CA GLN A 123 5.34 22.10 -17.65
C GLN A 123 6.05 20.82 -17.19
N LEU A 124 5.45 20.08 -16.26
CA LEU A 124 5.94 18.78 -15.82
C LEU A 124 5.99 17.78 -16.97
N ALA A 125 4.97 17.76 -17.82
CA ALA A 125 4.94 16.87 -18.98
C ALA A 125 6.07 17.14 -19.99
N ASN A 126 6.63 18.36 -20.01
CA ASN A 126 7.75 18.73 -20.89
C ASN A 126 9.13 18.39 -20.29
N ARG A 127 9.19 17.83 -19.07
CA ARG A 127 10.45 17.44 -18.47
C ARG A 127 10.91 16.08 -19.02
N SER A 128 12.20 15.95 -19.26
CA SER A 128 12.80 14.69 -19.76
C SER A 128 12.88 13.59 -18.71
N ASP A 129 12.71 13.92 -17.42
CA ASP A 129 12.73 12.96 -16.30
C ASP A 129 11.33 12.49 -15.87
N VAL A 130 10.27 12.93 -16.56
CA VAL A 130 8.89 12.50 -16.32
C VAL A 130 8.45 11.50 -17.38
N LEU A 131 7.92 10.37 -16.94
CA LEU A 131 7.44 9.28 -17.81
C LEU A 131 5.95 9.42 -18.10
N HIS A 132 5.14 9.47 -17.04
CA HIS A 132 3.69 9.54 -17.12
C HIS A 132 3.14 10.48 -16.04
N ILE A 133 2.02 11.14 -16.37
CA ILE A 133 1.25 11.92 -15.39
C ILE A 133 -0.18 11.42 -15.41
N TYR A 134 -0.56 10.74 -14.32
CA TYR A 134 -1.91 10.22 -14.12
C TYR A 134 -2.74 11.17 -13.26
N LEU A 135 -4.06 11.16 -13.48
CA LEU A 135 -4.99 11.70 -12.51
C LEU A 135 -4.85 10.91 -11.19
N ASN A 136 -4.86 11.61 -10.05
CA ASN A 136 -4.95 10.94 -8.77
C ASN A 136 -6.40 10.50 -8.53
N TYR A 137 -6.78 9.35 -9.10
CA TYR A 137 -8.13 8.79 -9.06
C TYR A 137 -8.61 8.51 -7.64
N SER A 138 -9.93 8.58 -7.46
CA SER A 138 -10.58 8.09 -6.25
C SER A 138 -10.65 6.56 -6.23
N ILE A 139 -10.50 6.00 -5.04
CA ILE A 139 -10.70 4.59 -4.69
C ILE A 139 -11.93 4.50 -3.78
N GLU A 140 -12.60 3.35 -3.75
CA GLU A 140 -13.77 3.13 -2.91
C GLU A 140 -13.79 1.71 -2.34
N LEU A 141 -14.52 1.51 -1.24
CA LEU A 141 -14.68 0.18 -0.65
C LEU A 141 -15.44 -0.78 -1.56
N VAL A 142 -15.07 -2.05 -1.49
CA VAL A 142 -15.91 -3.14 -1.97
C VAL A 142 -17.00 -3.41 -0.93
N THR A 143 -18.09 -2.64 -1.04
CA THR A 143 -19.16 -2.68 -0.04
C THR A 143 -19.89 -4.03 0.03
N PRO A 144 -20.43 -4.41 1.21
CA PRO A 144 -21.24 -5.61 1.34
C PRO A 144 -22.46 -5.58 0.43
N VAL A 145 -22.77 -6.72 -0.22
CA VAL A 145 -23.94 -6.88 -1.08
C VAL A 145 -25.28 -6.70 -0.35
N HIS A 146 -25.27 -6.84 0.98
CA HIS A 146 -26.43 -6.62 1.83
C HIS A 146 -25.97 -6.11 3.20
N MET A 147 -26.61 -5.03 3.66
CA MET A 147 -26.47 -4.48 5.00
C MET A 147 -27.83 -4.56 5.69
N GLY A 148 -27.86 -5.19 6.87
CA GLY A 148 -29.09 -5.41 7.62
C GLY A 148 -28.83 -5.59 9.11
N PRO A 149 -29.90 -5.69 9.93
CA PRO A 149 -29.73 -6.03 11.34
C PRO A 149 -29.00 -7.37 11.47
N ALA A 150 -28.12 -7.47 12.48
CA ALA A 150 -27.46 -8.73 12.78
C ALA A 150 -28.51 -9.82 13.04
N GLU A 151 -28.52 -10.85 12.22
CA GLU A 151 -29.37 -12.02 12.44
C GLU A 151 -28.86 -12.78 13.67
N GLN A 152 -29.79 -13.28 14.50
CA GLN A 152 -29.40 -14.18 15.57
C GLN A 152 -28.91 -15.48 14.95
N SER A 153 -27.59 -15.67 14.97
CA SER A 153 -26.98 -16.95 14.64
C SER A 153 -27.05 -17.88 15.85
N ASP A 154 -27.52 -19.11 15.61
CA ASP A 154 -27.43 -20.21 16.59
C ASP A 154 -25.98 -20.72 16.75
N ASN A 155 -25.05 -20.29 15.90
CA ASN A 155 -23.65 -20.69 15.87
C ASN A 155 -22.75 -19.85 16.80
N ARG A 156 -23.31 -19.26 17.87
CA ARG A 156 -22.50 -18.46 18.81
C ARG A 156 -21.40 -19.32 19.42
N GLY A 157 -20.15 -18.93 19.15
CA GLY A 157 -18.97 -19.64 19.62
C GLY A 157 -18.53 -20.82 18.76
N GLY A 158 -19.21 -21.08 17.63
CA GLY A 158 -18.79 -22.07 16.64
C GLY A 158 -17.92 -21.48 15.54
N VAL A 159 -17.58 -22.32 14.57
CA VAL A 159 -16.81 -21.92 13.37
C VAL A 159 -17.72 -21.26 12.36
N GLU A 160 -17.34 -20.11 11.81
CA GLU A 160 -18.16 -19.40 10.83
C GLU A 160 -18.42 -20.23 9.57
N PRO A 161 -19.62 -20.17 8.96
CA PRO A 161 -19.96 -20.97 7.79
C PRO A 161 -19.00 -20.78 6.62
N GLY A 162 -18.52 -19.55 6.39
CA GLY A 162 -17.55 -19.22 5.34
C GLY A 162 -16.22 -19.95 5.53
N ILE A 163 -15.72 -20.03 6.78
CA ILE A 163 -14.50 -20.77 7.13
C ILE A 163 -14.65 -22.26 6.82
N THR A 164 -15.81 -22.84 7.16
CA THR A 164 -16.10 -24.25 6.84
C THR A 164 -16.17 -24.46 5.33
N ALA A 165 -16.81 -23.55 4.59
CA ALA A 165 -16.99 -23.66 3.14
C ALA A 165 -15.65 -23.63 2.38
N ILE A 166 -14.68 -22.82 2.83
CA ILE A 166 -13.33 -22.77 2.24
C ILE A 166 -12.37 -23.83 2.82
N ARG A 167 -12.86 -24.67 3.74
CA ARG A 167 -12.11 -25.76 4.38
C ARG A 167 -10.91 -25.27 5.21
N ALA A 168 -10.96 -24.04 5.75
CA ALA A 168 -9.89 -23.49 6.57
C ALA A 168 -9.66 -24.30 7.87
N THR A 169 -10.71 -24.94 8.40
CA THR A 169 -10.58 -25.86 9.54
C THR A 169 -9.62 -27.01 9.29
N GLU A 170 -9.53 -27.51 8.06
CA GLU A 170 -8.59 -28.58 7.71
C GLU A 170 -7.13 -28.08 7.74
N ALA A 171 -6.90 -26.82 7.38
CA ALA A 171 -5.59 -26.19 7.52
C ALA A 171 -5.23 -26.03 9.01
N TRP A 172 -6.20 -25.66 9.85
CA TRP A 172 -6.01 -25.59 11.30
C TRP A 172 -5.69 -26.96 11.91
N ASP A 173 -6.37 -28.03 11.47
CA ASP A 173 -6.09 -29.41 11.89
C ASP A 173 -4.66 -29.86 11.51
N MET A 174 -4.09 -29.26 10.46
CA MET A 174 -2.68 -29.44 10.06
C MET A 174 -1.70 -28.53 10.83
N GLY A 175 -2.18 -27.64 11.69
CA GLY A 175 -1.38 -26.68 12.46
C GLY A 175 -1.16 -25.33 11.76
N TYR A 176 -1.85 -25.04 10.66
CA TYR A 176 -1.71 -23.77 9.94
C TYR A 176 -2.81 -22.79 10.35
N THR A 177 -2.57 -22.03 11.41
CA THR A 177 -3.50 -21.02 11.95
C THR A 177 -3.05 -19.57 11.71
N GLY A 178 -1.93 -19.37 11.03
CA GLY A 178 -1.31 -18.05 10.83
C GLY A 178 -0.34 -17.64 11.94
N GLU A 179 0.01 -18.53 12.87
CA GLU A 179 1.02 -18.26 13.89
C GLU A 179 2.33 -17.72 13.27
N GLY A 180 2.84 -16.61 13.83
CA GLY A 180 4.06 -15.96 13.36
C GLY A 180 3.90 -15.16 12.06
N VAL A 181 2.71 -15.11 11.47
CA VAL A 181 2.41 -14.31 10.28
C VAL A 181 1.91 -12.93 10.68
N LEU A 182 2.42 -11.91 10.02
CA LEU A 182 1.93 -10.53 10.11
C LEU A 182 1.05 -10.22 8.91
N VAL A 183 -0.19 -9.83 9.16
CA VAL A 183 -1.20 -9.45 8.16
C VAL A 183 -1.40 -7.93 8.18
N ALA A 184 -1.47 -7.33 7.01
CA ALA A 184 -1.75 -5.92 6.81
C ALA A 184 -3.12 -5.72 6.14
N THR A 185 -3.82 -4.64 6.52
CA THR A 185 -5.03 -4.18 5.82
C THR A 185 -4.99 -2.68 5.58
N LEU A 186 -5.37 -2.26 4.38
CA LEU A 186 -5.76 -0.89 4.09
C LEU A 186 -7.28 -0.84 4.00
N ASP A 187 -7.92 -0.13 4.94
CA ASP A 187 -9.38 -0.09 5.06
C ASP A 187 -9.81 1.16 5.87
N THR A 188 -11.01 1.16 6.46
CA THR A 188 -11.56 2.22 7.34
C THR A 188 -10.90 2.31 8.71
N GLY A 189 -9.94 1.42 8.98
CA GLY A 189 -9.32 1.18 10.28
C GLY A 189 -9.85 -0.11 10.93
N VAL A 190 -9.38 -0.42 12.13
CA VAL A 190 -9.80 -1.61 12.89
C VAL A 190 -10.04 -1.18 14.33
N ASP A 191 -11.16 -1.61 14.93
CA ASP A 191 -11.39 -1.41 16.35
C ASP A 191 -10.39 -2.24 17.18
N GLY A 192 -9.36 -1.56 17.69
CA GLY A 192 -8.33 -2.17 18.53
C GLY A 192 -8.84 -2.77 19.83
N ASN A 193 -10.04 -2.39 20.29
CA ASN A 193 -10.66 -2.97 21.49
C ASN A 193 -11.57 -4.16 21.18
N HIS A 194 -11.75 -4.52 19.91
CA HIS A 194 -12.66 -5.60 19.53
C HIS A 194 -12.15 -6.92 20.08
N ALA A 195 -12.98 -7.61 20.89
CA ALA A 195 -12.56 -8.79 21.66
C ALA A 195 -11.94 -9.91 20.81
N ALA A 196 -12.39 -10.07 19.55
CA ALA A 196 -11.88 -11.08 18.63
C ALA A 196 -10.53 -10.74 17.96
N LEU A 197 -10.01 -9.51 18.14
CA LEU A 197 -8.85 -8.97 17.44
C LEU A 197 -7.80 -8.35 18.37
N ALA A 198 -8.23 -7.72 19.47
CA ALA A 198 -7.44 -6.84 20.33
C ALA A 198 -6.11 -7.46 20.80
N SER A 199 -6.12 -8.73 21.19
CA SER A 199 -4.94 -9.42 21.73
C SER A 199 -3.84 -9.68 20.71
N ARG A 200 -4.11 -9.53 19.42
CA ARG A 200 -3.17 -9.83 18.33
C ARG A 200 -2.77 -8.62 17.50
N TRP A 201 -3.19 -7.41 17.87
CA TRP A 201 -2.62 -6.20 17.27
C TRP A 201 -1.10 -6.20 17.47
N ALA A 202 -0.34 -6.02 16.39
CA ALA A 202 1.11 -6.15 16.42
C ALA A 202 1.77 -5.12 17.36
N GLY A 203 1.16 -3.95 17.54
CA GLY A 203 1.63 -2.89 18.45
C GLY A 203 1.74 -3.32 19.93
N LEU A 204 1.18 -4.47 20.32
CA LEU A 204 1.33 -5.05 21.66
C LEU A 204 2.59 -5.91 21.82
N ARG A 205 3.28 -6.24 20.73
CA ARG A 205 4.47 -7.10 20.78
C ARG A 205 5.70 -6.32 21.27
N PRO A 206 6.68 -6.98 21.91
CA PRO A 206 7.88 -6.32 22.43
C PRO A 206 8.67 -5.51 21.40
N GLU A 207 8.67 -5.92 20.13
CA GLU A 207 9.38 -5.24 19.04
C GLU A 207 8.78 -3.86 18.71
N TYR A 208 7.49 -3.65 18.99
CA TYR A 208 6.77 -2.38 18.77
C TYR A 208 6.73 -1.48 20.02
N ALA A 209 7.42 -1.86 21.10
CA ALA A 209 7.31 -1.17 22.38
C ALA A 209 7.71 0.32 22.27
N GLY A 210 6.75 1.22 22.52
CA GLY A 210 6.95 2.66 22.42
C GLY A 210 6.76 3.25 21.02
N HIS A 211 6.43 2.40 20.03
CA HIS A 211 6.30 2.77 18.62
C HIS A 211 5.01 2.21 17.98
N PRO A 212 3.83 2.59 18.48
CA PRO A 212 2.55 2.13 17.93
C PRO A 212 2.34 2.53 16.45
N GLU A 213 3.03 3.58 15.99
CA GLU A 213 3.02 4.04 14.60
C GLU A 213 3.60 3.06 13.59
N TRP A 214 4.41 2.09 14.03
CA TRP A 214 4.87 1.00 13.18
C TRP A 214 3.77 -0.06 12.97
N ALA A 215 2.69 -0.04 13.76
CA ALA A 215 1.59 -1.00 13.69
C ALA A 215 0.23 -0.41 13.32
N PHE A 216 0.11 0.92 13.29
CA PHE A 216 -1.11 1.61 12.89
C PHE A 216 -0.80 2.91 12.16
N LEU A 217 -1.30 3.04 10.94
CA LEU A 217 -1.20 4.26 10.14
C LEU A 217 -2.58 4.93 10.02
N ASP A 218 -2.70 6.15 10.52
CA ASP A 218 -3.82 7.05 10.24
C ASP A 218 -3.30 8.29 9.46
N PRO A 219 -3.33 8.27 8.12
CA PRO A 219 -2.80 9.37 7.31
C PRO A 219 -3.65 10.66 7.44
N TYR A 220 -4.83 10.57 8.04
CA TYR A 220 -5.76 11.69 8.13
C TYR A 220 -5.66 12.45 9.47
N THR A 221 -5.90 11.77 10.58
CA THR A 221 -5.85 12.42 11.90
C THR A 221 -4.43 12.48 12.46
N ASN A 222 -3.50 11.76 11.82
CA ASN A 222 -2.14 11.55 12.31
C ASN A 222 -2.12 10.95 13.74
N ASN A 223 -3.20 10.24 14.12
CA ASN A 223 -3.28 9.49 15.36
C ASN A 223 -2.85 8.05 15.12
N HIS A 224 -1.59 7.78 15.40
CA HIS A 224 -1.00 6.46 15.23
C HIS A 224 -0.92 5.66 16.53
N ASN A 225 -1.45 6.19 17.64
CA ASN A 225 -1.22 5.63 18.97
C ASN A 225 -1.97 4.32 19.23
N PHE A 226 -3.14 4.16 18.62
CA PHE A 226 -4.01 3.01 18.83
C PHE A 226 -5.02 2.88 17.67
N PRO A 227 -5.21 1.68 17.12
CA PRO A 227 -6.11 1.48 15.99
C PRO A 227 -7.56 1.68 16.41
N PHE A 228 -8.29 2.36 15.54
CA PHE A 228 -9.73 2.57 15.67
C PHE A 228 -10.37 2.52 14.28
N ASP A 229 -11.67 2.26 14.25
CA ASP A 229 -12.43 2.18 13.01
C ASP A 229 -13.59 3.19 13.06
N GLY A 230 -13.66 4.07 12.06
CA GLY A 230 -14.73 5.06 11.93
C GLY A 230 -15.93 4.56 11.12
N GLY A 231 -15.78 3.47 10.36
CA GLY A 231 -16.76 3.00 9.37
C GLY A 231 -17.34 1.61 9.63
N SER A 232 -16.63 0.75 10.37
CA SER A 232 -16.91 -0.68 10.66
C SER A 232 -16.48 -1.69 9.59
N HIS A 233 -16.21 -1.24 8.36
CA HIS A 233 -15.83 -2.13 7.27
C HIS A 233 -14.48 -2.82 7.53
N GLY A 234 -13.46 -2.06 7.92
CA GLY A 234 -12.13 -2.60 8.21
C GLY A 234 -12.10 -3.55 9.40
N SER A 235 -12.89 -3.29 10.44
CA SER A 235 -13.05 -4.25 11.55
C SER A 235 -13.67 -5.56 11.09
N HIS A 236 -14.62 -5.52 10.15
CA HIS A 236 -15.26 -6.69 9.57
C HIS A 236 -14.30 -7.48 8.68
N THR A 237 -13.56 -6.81 7.79
CA THR A 237 -12.59 -7.46 6.88
C THR A 237 -11.43 -8.06 7.66
N MET A 238 -10.85 -7.33 8.62
CA MET A 238 -9.84 -7.86 9.53
C MET A 238 -10.39 -9.01 10.39
N GLY A 239 -11.66 -8.95 10.81
CA GLY A 239 -12.34 -10.05 11.48
C GLY A 239 -12.42 -11.32 10.63
N SER A 240 -12.66 -11.18 9.33
CA SER A 240 -12.71 -12.31 8.37
C SER A 240 -11.32 -12.93 8.13
N VAL A 241 -10.25 -12.13 8.22
CA VAL A 241 -8.88 -12.64 8.07
C VAL A 241 -8.36 -13.22 9.38
N CYS A 242 -8.37 -12.44 10.46
CA CYS A 242 -7.68 -12.78 11.70
C CYS A 242 -8.63 -13.10 12.85
N GLY A 243 -9.93 -12.77 12.81
CA GLY A 243 -10.82 -12.88 13.97
C GLY A 243 -10.73 -14.24 14.69
N GLY A 244 -10.69 -14.26 16.02
CA GLY A 244 -10.86 -15.54 16.71
C GLY A 244 -10.26 -15.71 18.10
N SER A 245 -9.55 -14.73 18.65
CA SER A 245 -8.91 -14.94 19.95
C SER A 245 -9.82 -14.60 21.14
N PRO A 246 -9.81 -15.41 22.23
CA PRO A 246 -9.21 -16.74 22.30
C PRO A 246 -10.22 -17.84 21.88
N GLY A 247 -9.93 -18.57 20.80
CA GLY A 247 -10.53 -19.88 20.47
C GLY A 247 -11.83 -19.92 19.66
N LEU A 248 -12.29 -18.82 19.05
CA LEU A 248 -13.44 -18.83 18.14
C LEU A 248 -12.97 -18.89 16.69
N GLY A 249 -13.50 -19.83 15.90
CA GLY A 249 -13.16 -19.96 14.48
C GLY A 249 -13.87 -18.92 13.62
N ILE A 250 -13.49 -17.65 13.75
CA ILE A 250 -14.11 -16.52 13.02
C ILE A 250 -13.37 -16.27 11.71
N GLY A 251 -12.08 -15.95 11.79
CA GLY A 251 -11.23 -15.60 10.66
C GLY A 251 -10.35 -16.76 10.23
N VAL A 252 -9.84 -16.69 8.99
CA VAL A 252 -9.04 -17.76 8.36
C VAL A 252 -7.73 -18.04 9.08
N ALA A 253 -7.07 -17.01 9.59
CA ALA A 253 -5.77 -17.06 10.26
C ALA A 253 -5.89 -16.56 11.72
N PRO A 254 -6.56 -17.32 12.60
CA PRO A 254 -6.89 -16.88 13.95
C PRO A 254 -5.70 -16.73 14.90
N ASP A 255 -4.47 -17.09 14.51
CA ASP A 255 -3.27 -16.84 15.34
C ASP A 255 -2.32 -15.81 14.71
N ALA A 256 -2.70 -15.21 13.58
CA ALA A 256 -1.92 -14.15 12.95
C ALA A 256 -1.97 -12.84 13.75
N HIS A 257 -0.84 -12.13 13.74
CA HIS A 257 -0.77 -10.74 14.17
C HIS A 257 -1.17 -9.81 13.04
N TRP A 258 -1.62 -8.60 13.39
CA TRP A 258 -2.08 -7.65 12.39
C TRP A 258 -1.61 -6.22 12.62
N ILE A 259 -1.40 -5.51 11.51
CA ILE A 259 -1.25 -4.06 11.39
C ILE A 259 -2.32 -3.53 10.44
N THR A 260 -2.65 -2.25 10.54
CA THR A 260 -3.66 -1.66 9.65
C THR A 260 -3.34 -0.21 9.31
N SER A 261 -3.72 0.20 8.11
CA SER A 261 -3.87 1.60 7.74
C SER A 261 -5.35 1.95 7.68
N ALA A 262 -5.72 3.06 8.30
CA ALA A 262 -7.07 3.67 8.25
C ALA A 262 -7.11 4.72 7.13
N GLY A 263 -6.73 4.32 5.91
CA GLY A 263 -6.52 5.20 4.77
C GLY A 263 -7.69 5.32 3.78
N ILE A 264 -8.81 4.63 3.98
CA ILE A 264 -9.97 4.61 3.04
C ILE A 264 -11.31 4.76 3.78
N ASP A 265 -12.30 5.39 3.12
CA ASP A 265 -13.70 5.59 3.55
C ASP A 265 -13.88 6.02 5.02
N ARG A 266 -13.30 7.19 5.34
CA ARG A 266 -13.44 7.85 6.66
C ARG A 266 -14.23 9.14 6.60
N GLY A 267 -14.99 9.34 5.51
CA GLY A 267 -15.90 10.47 5.28
C GLY A 267 -15.25 11.85 5.14
N SER A 268 -13.93 11.97 5.37
CA SER A 268 -13.18 13.24 5.34
C SER A 268 -11.83 13.13 4.62
N ILE A 269 -11.57 11.99 3.98
CA ILE A 269 -10.34 11.71 3.23
C ILE A 269 -10.60 11.82 1.74
N SER A 270 -9.55 12.13 0.97
CA SER A 270 -9.66 12.23 -0.48
C SER A 270 -9.82 10.86 -1.16
N GLU A 271 -9.57 9.76 -0.42
CA GLU A 271 -9.73 8.37 -0.85
C GLU A 271 -9.13 8.18 -2.23
N THR A 272 -7.83 8.40 -2.36
CA THR A 272 -7.17 8.43 -3.67
C THR A 272 -6.07 7.39 -3.80
N VAL A 273 -5.65 7.16 -5.04
CA VAL A 273 -4.49 6.30 -5.35
C VAL A 273 -3.27 6.72 -4.55
N ALA A 274 -3.00 8.02 -4.41
CA ALA A 274 -1.89 8.52 -3.60
C ALA A 274 -1.95 8.06 -2.13
N ASP A 275 -3.14 7.96 -1.54
CA ASP A 275 -3.32 7.52 -0.14
C ASP A 275 -3.05 6.00 -0.02
N SER A 276 -3.36 5.22 -1.07
CA SER A 276 -2.95 3.82 -1.13
C SER A 276 -1.44 3.67 -1.37
N ILE A 277 -0.80 4.49 -2.21
CA ILE A 277 0.66 4.48 -2.38
C ILE A 277 1.36 4.78 -1.04
N GLU A 278 0.91 5.80 -0.31
CA GLU A 278 1.42 6.13 1.04
C GLU A 278 1.33 4.93 1.98
N THR A 279 0.19 4.23 1.98
CA THR A 279 -0.01 3.05 2.82
C THR A 279 0.88 1.89 2.40
N PHE A 280 1.05 1.64 1.10
CA PHE A 280 1.88 0.52 0.63
C PHE A 280 3.36 0.79 0.87
N GLU A 281 3.79 2.05 0.76
CA GLU A 281 5.12 2.51 1.17
C GLU A 281 5.36 2.32 2.67
N TRP A 282 4.34 2.54 3.49
CA TRP A 282 4.41 2.21 4.92
C TRP A 282 4.44 0.69 5.17
N PHE A 283 3.60 -0.10 4.50
CA PHE A 283 3.61 -1.56 4.67
C PHE A 283 4.96 -2.18 4.34
N ILE A 284 5.66 -1.68 3.32
CA ILE A 284 6.93 -2.27 2.91
C ILE A 284 8.07 -2.03 3.92
N ASP A 285 8.00 -0.95 4.72
CA ASP A 285 9.03 -0.58 5.71
C ASP A 285 8.43 0.25 6.86
N PRO A 286 7.59 -0.35 7.75
CA PRO A 286 6.82 0.42 8.74
C PRO A 286 7.66 1.21 9.75
N ASP A 287 8.81 0.67 10.17
CA ASP A 287 9.74 1.35 11.07
C ASP A 287 10.77 2.25 10.34
N GLY A 288 10.76 2.23 9.00
CA GLY A 288 11.68 2.98 8.14
C GLY A 288 13.12 2.46 8.18
N ASN A 289 13.34 1.23 8.65
CA ASN A 289 14.64 0.59 8.69
C ASN A 289 14.65 -0.66 7.80
N PRO A 290 15.28 -0.58 6.60
CA PRO A 290 15.34 -1.70 5.67
C PRO A 290 16.03 -2.97 6.21
N ALA A 291 16.77 -2.88 7.32
CA ALA A 291 17.42 -4.02 7.94
C ALA A 291 16.49 -4.84 8.87
N THR A 292 15.29 -4.35 9.16
CA THR A 292 14.26 -5.00 9.96
C THR A 292 13.13 -5.49 9.06
N ALA A 293 12.84 -6.78 9.12
CA ALA A 293 11.83 -7.42 8.28
C ALA A 293 10.78 -8.20 9.10
N TRP A 294 10.70 -7.93 10.40
CA TRP A 294 9.71 -8.54 11.30
C TRP A 294 8.40 -7.76 11.34
N ASP A 295 8.44 -6.50 10.91
CA ASP A 295 7.36 -5.55 10.71
C ASP A 295 6.86 -5.50 9.25
N MET A 296 7.63 -6.02 8.29
CA MET A 296 7.16 -6.28 6.93
C MET A 296 6.05 -7.37 6.93
N PRO A 297 4.79 -7.04 6.56
CA PRO A 297 3.71 -7.99 6.50
C PRO A 297 3.97 -9.06 5.43
N ARG A 298 3.45 -10.25 5.67
CA ARG A 298 3.51 -11.37 4.71
C ARG A 298 2.32 -11.40 3.77
N VAL A 299 1.21 -10.79 4.19
CA VAL A 299 -0.03 -10.71 3.43
C VAL A 299 -0.61 -9.32 3.63
N CYS A 300 -1.02 -8.67 2.54
CA CYS A 300 -1.77 -7.43 2.55
C CYS A 300 -3.16 -7.71 1.94
N SER A 301 -4.21 -7.53 2.72
CA SER A 301 -5.59 -7.72 2.29
C SER A 301 -6.25 -6.37 2.05
N ASN A 302 -6.80 -6.18 0.86
CA ASN A 302 -7.42 -4.94 0.41
C ASN A 302 -8.87 -5.24 0.01
N SER A 303 -9.84 -4.59 0.63
CA SER A 303 -11.26 -4.73 0.26
C SER A 303 -11.81 -3.40 -0.27
N TRP A 304 -11.06 -2.85 -1.21
CA TRP A 304 -11.30 -1.58 -1.88
C TRP A 304 -10.78 -1.67 -3.31
N GLY A 305 -11.18 -0.75 -4.18
CA GLY A 305 -10.71 -0.73 -5.55
C GLY A 305 -11.12 0.54 -6.29
N LEU A 306 -10.97 0.50 -7.60
CA LEU A 306 -11.39 1.56 -8.51
C LEU A 306 -12.52 1.06 -9.37
N THR A 307 -13.46 1.95 -9.65
CA THR A 307 -14.56 1.66 -10.55
C THR A 307 -14.55 2.61 -11.73
N SER A 308 -15.11 2.16 -12.85
CA SER A 308 -15.30 3.01 -14.02
C SER A 308 -16.18 4.23 -13.72
N GLY A 309 -16.93 4.21 -12.61
CA GLY A 309 -17.67 5.37 -12.10
C GLY A 309 -16.77 6.56 -11.75
N HIS A 310 -15.52 6.30 -11.35
CA HIS A 310 -14.49 7.30 -11.07
C HIS A 310 -13.67 7.69 -12.32
N GLY A 311 -14.07 7.20 -13.49
CA GLY A 311 -13.39 7.47 -14.75
C GLY A 311 -12.11 6.65 -14.98
N TYR A 312 -11.78 5.70 -14.10
CA TYR A 312 -10.57 4.87 -14.22
C TYR A 312 -10.53 4.12 -15.57
N PRO A 313 -9.44 4.24 -16.37
CA PRO A 313 -9.39 3.61 -17.68
C PRO A 313 -9.12 2.10 -17.58
N ASN A 314 -9.59 1.36 -18.58
CA ASN A 314 -9.26 -0.05 -18.70
C ASN A 314 -7.75 -0.23 -18.97
N CYS A 315 -7.13 -1.22 -18.32
CA CYS A 315 -5.71 -1.55 -18.46
C CYS A 315 -4.76 -0.40 -18.06
N ASP A 316 -5.21 0.48 -17.17
CA ASP A 316 -4.34 1.50 -16.58
C ASP A 316 -3.33 0.85 -15.60
N GLU A 317 -2.06 1.19 -15.78
CA GLU A 317 -0.91 0.60 -15.08
C GLU A 317 -0.48 1.39 -13.83
N THR A 318 -1.20 2.45 -13.46
CA THR A 318 -0.87 3.36 -12.33
C THR A 318 -0.58 2.59 -11.04
N PHE A 319 -1.18 1.42 -10.86
CA PHE A 319 -1.09 0.62 -9.64
C PHE A 319 0.08 -0.35 -9.63
N TRP A 320 0.50 -0.86 -10.79
CA TRP A 320 1.28 -2.08 -10.85
C TRP A 320 2.63 -1.95 -10.15
N THR A 321 3.32 -0.83 -10.35
CA THR A 321 4.69 -0.66 -9.86
C THR A 321 4.83 -0.77 -8.34
N TYR A 322 3.92 -0.15 -7.57
CA TYR A 322 4.04 -0.18 -6.09
C TYR A 322 3.47 -1.48 -5.50
N LEU A 323 2.51 -2.11 -6.16
CA LEU A 323 2.04 -3.45 -5.81
C LEU A 323 3.16 -4.47 -6.03
N ASP A 324 3.77 -4.44 -7.21
CA ASP A 324 4.92 -5.29 -7.58
C ASP A 324 6.09 -5.06 -6.63
N ALA A 325 6.34 -3.83 -6.19
CA ALA A 325 7.39 -3.52 -5.22
C ALA A 325 7.16 -4.21 -3.86
N LEU A 326 5.92 -4.15 -3.35
CA LEU A 326 5.54 -4.81 -2.11
C LEU A 326 5.64 -6.35 -2.24
N GLU A 327 5.25 -6.90 -3.39
CA GLU A 327 5.42 -8.33 -3.70
C GLU A 327 6.89 -8.75 -3.84
N ALA A 328 7.70 -7.91 -4.49
CA ALA A 328 9.13 -8.11 -4.62
C ALA A 328 9.83 -8.09 -3.25
N ALA A 329 9.35 -7.32 -2.27
CA ALA A 329 9.84 -7.39 -0.89
C ALA A 329 9.38 -8.64 -0.12
N GLY A 330 8.37 -9.36 -0.62
CA GLY A 330 7.98 -10.69 -0.14
C GLY A 330 6.62 -10.76 0.55
N CYS A 331 5.75 -9.78 0.32
CA CYS A 331 4.34 -9.82 0.75
C CYS A 331 3.45 -10.38 -0.36
N VAL A 332 2.37 -11.06 -0.01
CA VAL A 332 1.30 -11.42 -0.94
C VAL A 332 0.24 -10.33 -0.90
N VAL A 333 -0.07 -9.72 -2.04
CA VAL A 333 -1.10 -8.68 -2.12
C VAL A 333 -2.41 -9.29 -2.62
N LEU A 334 -3.49 -9.05 -1.87
CA LEU A 334 -4.83 -9.56 -2.16
C LEU A 334 -5.80 -8.37 -2.30
N PHE A 335 -6.69 -8.46 -3.29
CA PHE A 335 -7.81 -7.56 -3.55
C PHE A 335 -9.10 -8.37 -3.69
#